data_AF-A0A4P7C0V1-F1
#
_entry.id   AF-A0A4P7C0V1-F1
#
_cell.length_a   1.000
_cell.length_b   1.000
_cell.length_c   1.000
_cell.angle_alpha   90.00
_cell.angle_beta   90.00
_cell.angle_gamma   90.00
#
_symmetry.space_group_name_H-M   'P 1'
#
loop_
_entity.id
_entity.type
_entity.pdbx_description
1 polymer ?
#
loop_
_entity_poly.entity_id
_entity_poly.type
_entity_poly.pdbx_seq_one_letter_code
_entity_poly.pdbx_strand_id
1 'polypeptide(L)'
;MEESAPAKKSKKLSPQPYSIEQEKKLQRGHWVEVAGYGDSRYVYGQLQILGEGDVAGYLYQNASRQIYVVGEIVGSKRFLVRDTAGVIYRLRETKEKY
;
A
#
# COMPACT_ATOMS: atom_id res chain seq x y z
N MET A 1 24.84 -41.95 -32.67
CA MET A 1 24.92 -40.59 -32.10
C MET A 1 23.48 -40.16 -31.91
N GLU A 2 22.96 -40.25 -30.69
CA GLU A 2 21.63 -39.74 -30.35
C GLU A 2 21.75 -38.92 -29.07
N GLU A 3 21.25 -37.70 -29.18
CA GLU A 3 21.38 -36.56 -28.29
C GLU A 3 20.35 -36.66 -27.17
N SER A 4 20.78 -36.81 -25.91
CA SER A 4 19.90 -36.74 -24.75
C SER A 4 20.04 -35.37 -24.08
N ALA A 5 19.11 -34.47 -24.39
CA ALA A 5 19.00 -33.17 -23.73
C ALA A 5 18.56 -33.34 -22.26
N PRO A 6 19.19 -32.67 -21.27
CA PRO A 6 18.81 -32.81 -19.87
C PRO A 6 17.52 -32.04 -19.54
N ALA A 7 16.66 -32.69 -18.75
CA ALA A 7 15.40 -32.16 -18.26
C ALA A 7 15.58 -30.82 -17.53
N LYS A 8 14.83 -29.80 -17.98
CA LYS A 8 14.76 -28.48 -17.34
C LYS A 8 14.26 -28.64 -15.90
N LYS A 9 15.14 -28.33 -14.94
CA LYS A 9 14.80 -28.12 -13.51
C LYS A 9 13.64 -27.11 -13.42
N SER A 10 12.46 -27.58 -13.01
CA SER A 10 11.41 -26.70 -12.49
C SER A 10 11.94 -25.97 -11.26
N LYS A 11 12.30 -24.70 -11.45
CA LYS A 11 12.67 -23.77 -10.40
C LYS A 11 11.39 -23.50 -9.60
N LYS A 12 11.18 -24.26 -8.52
CA LYS A 12 10.13 -23.99 -7.53
C LYS A 12 10.28 -22.52 -7.13
N LEU A 13 9.29 -21.69 -7.47
CA LEU A 13 9.15 -20.36 -6.88
C LEU A 13 8.88 -20.60 -5.40
N SER A 14 9.93 -20.52 -4.57
CA SER A 14 9.74 -20.40 -3.13
C SER A 14 8.86 -19.17 -2.88
N PRO A 15 7.77 -19.27 -2.12
CA PRO A 15 7.06 -18.09 -1.67
C PRO A 15 8.09 -17.22 -0.93
N GLN A 16 8.27 -15.98 -1.38
CA GLN A 16 9.15 -15.05 -0.70
C GLN A 16 8.71 -15.02 0.78
N PRO A 17 9.64 -15.14 1.75
CA PRO A 17 9.26 -15.09 3.14
C PRO A 17 8.57 -13.75 3.38
N TYR A 18 7.34 -13.81 3.87
CA TYR A 18 6.63 -12.65 4.43
C TYR A 18 7.54 -12.13 5.55
N SER A 19 8.35 -11.09 5.26
CA SER A 19 9.36 -10.62 6.20
C SER A 19 8.67 -10.06 7.44
N ILE A 20 9.12 -10.48 8.62
CA ILE A 20 8.72 -10.02 9.96
C ILE A 20 8.74 -8.47 10.10
N GLU A 21 9.49 -7.79 9.24
CA GLU A 21 9.50 -6.32 9.12
C GLU A 21 8.15 -5.75 8.63
N GLN A 22 7.38 -6.49 7.83
CA GLN A 22 6.03 -6.10 7.40
C GLN A 22 5.03 -6.16 8.56
N GLU A 23 5.11 -7.17 9.42
CA GLU A 23 4.26 -7.27 10.62
C GLU A 23 4.49 -6.09 11.57
N LYS A 24 5.74 -5.65 11.75
CA LYS A 24 6.03 -4.47 12.59
C LYS A 24 5.44 -3.17 12.03
N LYS A 25 5.30 -3.04 10.71
CA LYS A 25 4.73 -1.84 10.08
C LYS A 25 3.21 -1.82 10.03
N LEU A 26 2.56 -2.99 10.16
CA LEU A 26 1.11 -3.13 10.24
C LEU A 26 0.58 -3.08 11.68
N GLN A 27 1.38 -2.56 12.61
CA GLN A 27 0.95 -2.40 13.99
C GLN A 27 -0.08 -1.29 14.12
N ARG A 28 -1.16 -1.59 14.86
CA ARG A 28 -2.19 -0.63 15.23
C ARG A 28 -1.56 0.63 15.85
N GLY A 29 -2.02 1.79 15.41
CA GLY A 29 -1.54 3.10 15.83
C GLY A 29 -0.36 3.64 15.01
N HIS A 30 0.24 2.84 14.14
CA HIS A 30 1.35 3.28 13.29
C HIS A 30 0.85 4.21 12.18
N TRP A 31 1.57 5.31 11.97
CA TRP A 31 1.29 6.27 10.91
C TRP A 31 2.19 5.99 9.70
N VAL A 32 1.59 6.04 8.51
CA VAL A 32 2.26 5.74 7.25
C VAL A 32 2.05 6.91 6.31
N GLU A 33 3.15 7.43 5.76
CA GLU A 33 3.11 8.43 4.70
C GLU A 33 2.70 7.75 3.40
N VAL A 34 1.74 8.34 2.70
CA VAL A 34 1.18 7.76 1.48
C VAL A 34 1.02 8.82 0.39
N ALA A 35 1.13 8.37 -0.85
CA ALA A 35 0.82 9.19 -2.00
C ALA A 35 0.16 8.36 -3.10
N GLY A 36 -0.59 9.02 -3.96
CA GLY A 36 -1.27 8.36 -5.06
C GLY A 36 -2.27 9.25 -5.75
N TYR A 37 -3.31 8.63 -6.31
CA TYR A 37 -4.28 9.34 -7.12
C TYR A 37 -5.72 8.93 -6.78
N GLY A 38 -6.62 9.91 -6.81
CA GLY A 38 -8.07 9.71 -6.87
C GLY A 38 -8.64 10.61 -7.96
N ASP A 39 -9.44 10.04 -8.87
CA ASP A 39 -10.05 10.73 -10.00
C ASP A 39 -9.09 11.69 -10.75
N SER A 40 -7.94 11.14 -11.18
CA SER A 40 -6.85 11.87 -11.87
C SER A 40 -6.15 12.97 -11.08
N ARG A 41 -6.42 13.12 -9.77
CA ARG A 41 -5.77 14.12 -8.91
C ARG A 41 -4.72 13.46 -8.04
N TYR A 42 -3.50 14.00 -8.07
CA TYR A 42 -2.45 13.58 -7.14
C TYR A 42 -2.80 14.03 -5.73
N VAL A 43 -2.57 13.13 -4.78
CA VAL A 43 -2.76 13.38 -3.36
C VAL A 43 -1.61 12.75 -2.59
N TYR A 44 -1.26 13.38 -1.47
CA TYR A 44 -0.28 12.87 -0.52
C TYR A 44 -0.82 13.04 0.90
N GLY A 45 -0.32 12.31 1.88
CA GLY A 45 -0.79 12.47 3.25
C GLY A 45 -0.35 11.36 4.17
N GLN A 46 -1.10 11.17 5.24
CA GLN A 46 -0.76 10.21 6.29
C GLN A 46 -1.99 9.39 6.67
N LEU A 47 -1.79 8.08 6.76
CA LEU A 47 -2.78 7.12 7.23
C LEU A 47 -2.30 6.47 8.51
N GLN A 48 -3.18 6.42 9.50
CA GLN A 48 -3.02 5.60 10.69
C GLN A 48 -3.59 4.22 10.43
N ILE A 49 -2.83 3.19 10.79
CA ILE A 49 -3.30 1.80 10.81
C ILE A 49 -4.14 1.59 12.06
N LEU A 50 -5.41 1.27 11.90
CA LEU A 50 -6.34 1.09 13.01
C LEU A 50 -6.30 -0.34 13.59
N GLY A 51 -5.80 -1.31 12.81
CA GLY A 51 -5.79 -2.73 13.15
C GLY A 51 -6.53 -3.55 12.08
N GLU A 52 -6.26 -4.85 11.98
CA GLU A 52 -6.97 -5.79 11.08
C GLU A 52 -6.98 -5.41 9.58
N GLY A 53 -6.07 -4.55 9.15
CA GLY A 53 -6.00 -4.08 7.77
C GLY A 53 -6.80 -2.79 7.50
N ASP A 54 -7.45 -2.22 8.51
CA ASP A 54 -8.13 -0.93 8.40
C ASP A 54 -7.17 0.25 8.57
N VAL A 55 -7.46 1.33 7.85
CA VAL A 55 -6.72 2.59 7.89
C VAL A 55 -7.65 3.80 7.88
N ALA A 56 -7.23 4.87 8.54
CA ALA A 56 -7.88 6.17 8.45
C ALA A 56 -6.85 7.29 8.52
N GLY A 57 -7.15 8.44 7.93
CA GLY A 57 -6.23 9.58 8.01
C GLY A 57 -6.61 10.72 7.09
N TYR A 58 -5.61 11.50 6.71
CA TYR A 58 -5.81 12.72 5.95
C TYR A 58 -4.93 12.74 4.70
N LEU A 59 -5.54 13.15 3.59
CA LEU A 59 -4.88 13.42 2.32
C LEU A 59 -4.91 14.91 2.02
N TYR A 60 -3.94 15.35 1.23
CA TYR A 60 -3.76 16.70 0.76
C TYR A 60 -3.69 16.65 -0.75
N GLN A 61 -4.63 17.33 -1.40
CA GLN A 61 -4.61 17.50 -2.85
C GLN A 61 -3.63 18.62 -3.25
N ASN A 62 -3.58 19.67 -2.42
CA ASN A 62 -2.69 20.82 -2.48
C ASN A 62 -2.41 21.26 -1.02
N ALA A 63 -1.49 22.21 -0.81
CA ALA A 63 -1.12 22.71 0.53
C ALA A 63 -2.30 23.22 1.40
N SER A 64 -3.45 23.52 0.80
CA SER A 64 -4.59 24.14 1.49
C SER A 64 -5.80 23.22 1.69
N ARG A 65 -5.84 22.04 1.05
CA ARG A 65 -7.04 21.18 1.09
C ARG A 65 -6.75 19.84 1.72
N GLN A 66 -7.19 19.70 2.97
CA GLN A 66 -7.18 18.46 3.72
C GLN A 66 -8.47 17.66 3.46
N ILE A 67 -8.34 16.35 3.26
CA ILE A 67 -9.43 15.42 2.95
C ILE A 67 -9.32 14.26 3.93
N TYR A 68 -10.34 14.06 4.75
CA TYR A 68 -10.41 12.90 5.63
C TYR A 68 -10.82 11.65 4.83
N VAL A 69 -10.12 10.54 5.07
CA VAL A 69 -10.35 9.29 4.37
C VAL A 69 -10.30 8.09 5.31
N VAL A 70 -11.07 7.06 4.96
CA VAL A 70 -11.09 5.76 5.63
C VAL A 70 -11.00 4.65 4.58
N GLY A 71 -10.40 3.51 4.93
CA GLY A 71 -10.35 2.38 4.03
C GLY A 71 -9.47 1.26 4.55
N GLU A 72 -8.83 0.54 3.63
CA GLU A 72 -8.19 -0.74 3.92
C GLU A 72 -6.84 -0.92 3.20
N ILE A 73 -6.06 -1.86 3.69
CA ILE A 73 -4.77 -2.27 3.14
C ILE A 73 -4.99 -3.45 2.19
N VAL A 74 -5.03 -3.15 0.88
CA VAL A 74 -5.35 -4.13 -0.17
C VAL A 74 -4.15 -4.91 -0.70
N GLY A 75 -2.97 -4.72 -0.12
CA GLY A 75 -1.77 -5.46 -0.49
C GLY A 75 -0.50 -4.82 0.05
N SER A 76 0.65 -5.36 -0.34
CA SER A 76 1.96 -4.87 0.12
C SER A 76 2.11 -3.37 -0.14
N LYS A 77 1.99 -2.57 0.92
CA LYS A 77 2.14 -1.10 0.90
C LYS A 77 1.12 -0.39 -0.01
N ARG A 78 -0.05 -0.99 -0.23
CA ARG A 78 -1.12 -0.43 -1.06
C ARG A 78 -2.35 -0.21 -0.21
N PHE A 79 -2.93 0.97 -0.35
CA PHE A 79 -4.08 1.39 0.43
C PHE A 79 -5.20 1.81 -0.52
N LEU A 80 -6.40 1.36 -0.23
CA LEU A 80 -7.61 1.77 -0.91
C LEU A 80 -8.47 2.51 0.10
N VAL A 81 -8.62 3.82 -0.10
CA VAL A 81 -9.35 4.68 0.85
C VAL A 81 -10.39 5.50 0.13
N ARG A 82 -11.43 5.90 0.86
CA ARG A 82 -12.53 6.74 0.36
C ARG A 82 -12.75 7.94 1.26
N ASP A 83 -13.13 9.08 0.67
CA ASP A 83 -13.58 10.25 1.42
C ASP A 83 -15.09 10.19 1.70
N THR A 84 -15.60 11.23 2.38
CA THR A 84 -17.03 11.39 2.69
C THR A 84 -17.90 11.67 1.47
N ALA A 85 -17.32 12.11 0.35
CA ALA A 85 -18.00 12.30 -0.93
C ALA A 85 -18.05 11.02 -1.77
N GLY A 86 -17.41 9.93 -1.31
CA GLY A 86 -17.33 8.65 -2.02
C GLY A 86 -16.22 8.57 -3.06
N VAL A 87 -15.30 9.54 -3.12
CA VAL A 87 -14.15 9.49 -4.01
C VAL A 87 -13.17 8.43 -3.52
N ILE A 88 -12.77 7.54 -4.42
CA ILE A 88 -11.83 6.46 -4.13
C ILE A 88 -10.41 6.88 -4.49
N TYR A 89 -9.49 6.67 -3.57
CA TYR A 89 -8.06 6.95 -3.72
C TYR A 89 -7.26 5.65 -3.64
N ARG A 90 -6.36 5.47 -4.60
CA ARG A 90 -5.42 4.35 -4.65
C ARG A 90 -4.04 4.88 -4.27
N LEU A 91 -3.58 4.50 -3.10
CA LEU A 91 -2.38 5.07 -2.48
C LEU A 91 -1.31 4.00 -2.26
N ARG A 92 -0.06 4.46 -2.19
CA ARG A 92 1.10 3.64 -1.84
C ARG A 92 1.89 4.29 -0.73
N GLU A 93 2.51 3.47 0.12
CA GLU A 93 3.49 3.96 1.11
C GLU A 93 4.62 4.70 0.36
N THR A 94 4.90 5.92 0.80
CA THR A 94 6.06 6.70 0.38
C THR A 94 7.03 6.84 1.56
N LYS A 95 8.30 7.09 1.24
CA LYS A 95 9.35 7.43 2.22
C LYS A 95 9.77 8.90 2.14
N GLU A 96 9.17 9.66 1.23
CA GLU A 96 9.43 11.10 1.13
C GLU A 96 8.65 11.82 2.22
N LYS A 97 9.41 12.44 3.14
CA LYS A 97 8.90 13.50 3.99
C LYS A 97 8.73 14.74 3.12
N TYR A 98 7.49 15.03 2.72
CA TYR A 98 7.13 16.25 2.00
C TYR A 98 6.82 17.40 2.97
#